data_AF-A0A2G9S4G7-F1
#
_entry.id   AF-A0A2G9S4G7-F1
#
_cell.length_a   1.000
_cell.length_b   1.000
_cell.length_c   1.000
_cell.angle_alpha   90.00
_cell.angle_beta   90.00
_cell.angle_gamma   90.00
#
_symmetry.space_group_name_H-M   'P 1'
#
loop_
_entity.id
_entity.type
_entity.pdbx_description
1 polymer ?
#
loop_
_entity_poly.entity_id
_entity_poly.type
_entity_poly.pdbx_seq_one_letter_code
_entity_poly.pdbx_strand_id
1 'polypeptide(L)'
;LTCFFCLFPIDIDFATRKIAAHLSQTKELIQNGNEFKTKTLSTFRNYFLDFTVGVEFEEQTKGLDSRTVKTLVSWDGDKLVCVQKGEKNNRGWKHWIEGDKLYLVRRCGLC
;
A
#
# COMPACT_ATOMS: atom_id res chain seq x y z
N LEU A 1 -1.24 6.94 -13.62
CA LEU A 1 -0.84 7.74 -12.43
C LEU A 1 0.41 7.10 -11.83
N THR A 2 1.56 7.75 -11.99
CA THR A 2 2.87 7.23 -11.60
C THR A 2 3.01 7.25 -10.07
N CYS A 3 3.03 6.06 -9.49
CA CYS A 3 3.11 5.83 -8.05
C CYS A 3 4.58 5.96 -7.59
N PHE A 4 4.92 6.97 -6.80
CA PHE A 4 6.28 7.13 -6.25
C PHE A 4 6.54 6.03 -5.21
N PHE A 5 7.39 5.06 -5.59
CA PHE A 5 7.80 3.94 -4.76
C PHE A 5 8.66 4.40 -3.58
N CYS A 6 8.25 4.08 -2.35
CA CYS A 6 9.22 3.94 -1.27
C CYS A 6 9.81 2.52 -1.36
N LEU A 7 10.98 2.39 -1.99
CA LEU A 7 11.97 1.37 -1.61
C LEU A 7 12.32 1.68 -0.14
N PHE A 8 12.25 0.78 0.84
CA PHE A 8 13.15 -0.36 1.03
C PHE A 8 12.51 -1.32 2.05
N PRO A 9 11.89 -2.43 1.62
CA PRO A 9 11.76 -3.60 2.47
C PRO A 9 13.06 -4.39 2.32
N ILE A 10 13.86 -4.44 3.39
CA ILE A 10 15.17 -5.13 3.42
C ILE A 10 15.00 -6.65 3.19
N ASP A 11 13.77 -7.16 3.31
CA ASP A 11 13.41 -8.58 3.16
C ASP A 11 12.95 -8.98 1.74
N ILE A 12 12.88 -8.06 0.76
CA ILE A 12 12.58 -8.43 -0.64
C ILE A 12 13.89 -8.70 -1.37
N ASP A 13 14.00 -9.81 -2.10
CA ASP A 13 15.23 -10.19 -2.80
C ASP A 13 15.66 -9.17 -3.88
N PHE A 14 16.96 -9.15 -4.18
CA PHE A 14 17.55 -8.17 -5.11
C PHE A 14 16.95 -8.23 -6.52
N ALA A 15 16.62 -9.43 -7.02
CA ALA A 15 16.07 -9.59 -8.37
C ALA A 15 14.65 -9.02 -8.43
N THR A 16 13.80 -9.31 -7.45
CA THR A 16 12.45 -8.73 -7.36
C THR A 16 12.50 -7.21 -7.23
N ARG A 17 13.44 -6.65 -6.46
CA ARG A 17 13.61 -5.18 -6.38
C ARG A 17 13.99 -4.57 -7.72
N LYS A 18 14.91 -5.19 -8.46
CA LYS A 18 15.38 -4.70 -9.76
C LYS A 18 14.26 -4.72 -10.80
N ILE A 19 13.46 -5.79 -10.83
CA ILE A 19 12.28 -5.89 -11.70
C ILE A 19 11.26 -4.81 -11.29
N ALA A 20 10.90 -4.73 -10.01
CA ALA A 20 9.89 -3.79 -9.51
C ALA A 20 10.22 -2.32 -9.80
N ALA A 21 11.49 -1.93 -9.77
CA ALA A 21 11.94 -0.57 -10.09
C ALA A 21 11.66 -0.15 -11.55
N HIS A 22 11.51 -1.12 -12.47
CA HIS A 22 11.21 -0.88 -13.88
C HIS A 22 9.74 -1.10 -14.23
N LEU A 23 8.90 -1.44 -13.24
CA LEU A 23 7.47 -1.68 -13.47
C LEU A 23 6.67 -0.40 -13.36
N SER A 24 5.82 -0.17 -14.35
CA SER A 24 4.72 0.78 -14.23
C SER A 24 3.56 0.10 -13.50
N GLN A 25 3.06 0.75 -12.45
CA GLN A 25 1.90 0.29 -11.69
C GLN A 25 0.67 1.14 -12.01
N THR A 26 -0.45 0.47 -12.28
CA THR A 26 -1.76 1.10 -12.44
C THR A 26 -2.54 0.85 -11.17
N LYS A 27 -3.01 1.92 -10.51
CA LYS A 27 -3.85 1.82 -9.31
C LYS A 27 -5.28 2.21 -9.63
N GLU A 28 -6.20 1.28 -9.45
CA GLU A 28 -7.63 1.53 -9.49
C GLU A 28 -8.13 1.66 -8.05
N LEU A 29 -8.88 2.72 -7.78
CA LEU A 29 -9.50 3.00 -6.50
C LEU A 29 -11.00 3.15 -6.73
N ILE A 30 -11.79 2.24 -6.18
CA ILE A 30 -13.24 2.32 -6.20
C ILE A 30 -13.68 2.64 -4.78
N GLN A 31 -14.35 3.78 -4.60
CA GLN A 31 -14.85 4.23 -3.30
C GLN A 31 -16.38 4.20 -3.29
N ASN A 32 -16.94 3.44 -2.36
CA ASN A 32 -18.38 3.39 -2.07
C ASN A 32 -18.60 3.89 -0.63
N GLY A 33 -18.69 5.21 -0.46
CA GLY A 33 -18.76 5.84 0.86
C GLY A 33 -17.48 5.59 1.66
N ASN A 34 -17.55 4.73 2.69
CA ASN A 34 -16.43 4.33 3.54
C ASN A 34 -15.78 3.02 3.11
N GLU A 35 -16.38 2.29 2.17
CA GLU A 35 -15.82 1.06 1.63
C GLU A 35 -14.92 1.38 0.43
N PHE A 36 -13.70 0.89 0.47
CA PHE A 36 -12.70 1.07 -0.58
C PHE A 36 -12.31 -0.28 -1.15
N LYS A 37 -12.30 -0.37 -2.46
CA LYS A 37 -11.70 -1.48 -3.20
C LYS A 37 -10.54 -0.94 -4.00
N THR A 38 -9.34 -1.41 -3.68
CA THR A 38 -8.12 -0.91 -4.30
C THR A 38 -7.44 -2.04 -5.04
N LYS A 39 -7.14 -1.80 -6.32
CA LYS A 39 -6.46 -2.77 -7.18
C LYS A 39 -5.17 -2.12 -7.67
N THR A 40 -4.05 -2.69 -7.27
CA THR A 40 -2.73 -2.28 -7.76
C THR A 40 -2.29 -3.32 -8.78
N LEU A 41 -2.40 -2.95 -10.05
CA LEU A 41 -2.10 -3.81 -11.19
C LEU A 41 -0.69 -3.51 -11.71
N SER A 42 0.06 -4.55 -12.02
CA SER A 42 1.34 -4.44 -12.74
C SER A 42 1.53 -5.64 -13.65
N THR A 43 2.45 -5.56 -14.61
CA THR A 43 2.75 -6.67 -15.52
C THR A 43 3.40 -7.87 -14.81
N PHE A 44 3.86 -7.70 -13.57
CA PHE A 44 4.51 -8.75 -12.80
C PHE A 44 3.60 -9.34 -11.71
N ARG A 45 3.04 -8.47 -10.85
CA ARG A 45 2.19 -8.88 -9.72
C ARG A 45 1.04 -7.91 -9.50
N ASN A 46 -0.14 -8.46 -9.27
CA ASN A 46 -1.34 -7.70 -8.94
C ASN A 46 -1.64 -7.87 -7.45
N TYR A 47 -2.08 -6.79 -6.83
CA TYR A 47 -2.44 -6.75 -5.42
C TYR A 47 -3.82 -6.11 -5.25
N PHE A 48 -4.72 -6.83 -4.59
CA PHE A 48 -6.09 -6.41 -4.35
C PHE A 48 -6.30 -6.23 -2.86
N LEU A 49 -6.90 -5.11 -2.48
CA LEU A 49 -7.15 -4.79 -1.09
C LEU A 49 -8.49 -4.07 -0.98
N ASP A 50 -9.42 -4.74 -0.31
CA ASP A 50 -10.73 -4.25 0.04
C ASP A 50 -10.72 -3.92 1.54
N PHE A 51 -11.13 -2.71 1.91
CA PHE A 51 -11.15 -2.25 3.29
C PHE A 51 -12.24 -1.23 3.54
N THR A 52 -12.66 -1.11 4.80
CA THR A 52 -13.57 -0.07 5.25
C THR A 52 -12.83 0.90 6.14
N VAL A 53 -12.95 2.19 5.86
CA VAL A 53 -12.27 3.23 6.66
C VAL A 53 -12.79 3.20 8.10
N GLY A 54 -11.86 3.22 9.06
CA GLY A 54 -12.14 3.16 10.50
C GLY A 54 -12.26 1.74 11.06
N VAL A 55 -12.20 0.71 10.22
CA VAL A 55 -12.31 -0.69 10.65
C VAL A 55 -10.95 -1.36 10.55
N GLU A 56 -10.48 -1.95 11.65
CA GLU A 56 -9.25 -2.76 11.67
C GLU A 56 -9.56 -4.13 11.06
N PHE A 57 -8.71 -4.59 10.13
CA PHE A 57 -8.86 -5.87 9.46
C PHE A 57 -7.51 -6.59 9.33
N GLU A 58 -7.56 -7.89 9.07
CA GLU A 58 -6.36 -8.67 8.83
C GLU A 58 -5.98 -8.63 7.36
N GLU A 59 -4.77 -8.13 7.06
CA GLU A 59 -4.22 -8.05 5.72
C GLU A 59 -3.14 -9.12 5.52
N GLN A 60 -3.35 -9.98 4.53
CA GLN A 60 -2.35 -10.94 4.09
C GLN A 60 -1.56 -10.36 2.92
N THR A 61 -0.28 -10.06 3.16
CA THR A 61 0.63 -9.44 2.17
C THR A 61 1.28 -10.49 1.26
N LYS A 62 0.49 -11.48 0.84
CA LYS A 62 0.92 -12.56 -0.07
C LYS A 62 1.41 -11.96 -1.38
N GLY A 63 2.60 -12.36 -1.80
CA GLY A 63 3.24 -11.83 -3.02
C GLY A 63 4.01 -10.52 -2.84
N LEU A 64 4.08 -9.98 -1.62
CA LEU A 64 5.04 -8.95 -1.23
C LEU A 64 6.05 -9.58 -0.26
N ASP A 65 5.79 -9.48 1.05
CA ASP A 65 6.61 -10.06 2.11
C ASP A 65 5.94 -11.25 2.82
N SER A 66 4.77 -11.68 2.34
CA SER A 66 4.05 -12.89 2.82
C SER A 66 3.80 -12.90 4.34
N ARG A 67 3.53 -11.72 4.90
CA ARG A 67 3.19 -11.54 6.31
C ARG A 67 1.70 -11.29 6.52
N THR A 68 1.22 -11.65 7.70
CA THR A 68 -0.09 -11.25 8.20
C THR A 68 0.07 -10.04 9.10
N VAL A 69 -0.60 -8.94 8.77
CA VAL A 69 -0.57 -7.70 9.55
C VAL A 69 -2.00 -7.25 9.85
N LYS A 70 -2.19 -6.56 10.96
CA LYS A 70 -3.46 -5.89 11.27
C LYS A 70 -3.41 -4.49 10.69
N THR A 71 -4.32 -4.22 9.76
CA THR A 71 -4.34 -2.96 9.02
C THR A 71 -5.54 -2.13 9.45
N LEU A 72 -5.28 -0.87 9.76
CA LEU A 72 -6.31 0.14 10.01
C LEU A 72 -6.09 1.31 9.06
N VAL A 73 -7.14 1.67 8.34
CA VAL A 73 -7.14 2.84 7.45
C VAL A 73 -8.06 3.91 8.03
N SER A 74 -7.58 5.14 8.14
CA SER A 74 -8.30 6.29 8.69
C SER A 74 -8.07 7.54 7.85
N TRP A 75 -8.99 8.49 7.92
CA TRP A 75 -8.81 9.83 7.36
C TRP A 75 -7.99 10.71 8.31
N ASP A 76 -7.01 11.42 7.75
CA ASP A 76 -6.19 12.45 8.39
C ASP A 76 -6.36 13.72 7.53
N GLY A 77 -7.47 14.43 7.77
CA GLY A 77 -7.93 15.51 6.90
C GLY A 77 -8.33 14.99 5.51
N ASP A 78 -7.61 15.44 4.49
CA ASP A 78 -7.76 15.03 3.08
C ASP A 78 -6.91 13.81 2.70
N LYS A 79 -6.17 13.24 3.66
CA LYS A 79 -5.22 12.14 3.44
C LYS A 79 -5.76 10.85 4.01
N LEU A 80 -5.66 9.79 3.22
CA LEU A 80 -5.94 8.44 3.67
C LEU A 80 -4.67 7.86 4.30
N VAL A 81 -4.71 7.58 5.61
CA VAL A 81 -3.57 7.05 6.37
C VAL A 81 -3.84 5.61 6.75
N CYS A 82 -2.90 4.75 6.45
CA CYS A 82 -2.91 3.35 6.79
C CYS A 82 -1.80 3.05 7.79
N VAL A 83 -2.16 2.32 8.84
CA VAL A 83 -1.25 1.78 9.85
C VAL A 83 -1.35 0.26 9.79
N GLN A 84 -0.21 -0.39 9.53
CA GLN A 84 -0.10 -1.84 9.48
C GLN A 84 0.68 -2.30 10.72
N LYS A 85 -0.01 -2.86 11.70
CA LYS A 85 0.60 -3.41 12.91
C LYS A 85 0.97 -4.87 12.66
N GLY A 86 2.23 -5.21 12.88
CA GLY A 86 2.73 -6.58 12.73
C GLY A 86 4.17 -6.69 13.22
N GLU A 87 4.93 -7.58 12.60
CA GLU A 87 6.34 -7.83 12.94
C GLU A 87 7.25 -6.59 12.76
N LYS A 88 6.96 -5.75 11.76
CA LYS A 88 7.73 -4.54 11.47
C LYS A 88 7.09 -3.32 12.13
N ASN A 89 7.91 -2.55 12.85
CA ASN A 89 7.49 -1.29 13.44
C ASN A 89 7.28 -0.21 12.37
N ASN A 90 6.35 0.72 12.65
CA ASN A 90 6.07 1.89 11.80
C ASN A 90 5.79 1.54 10.32
N ARG A 91 5.13 0.41 10.08
CA ARG A 91 4.69 -0.01 8.76
C ARG A 91 3.34 0.64 8.43
N GLY A 92 3.21 1.17 7.22
CA GLY A 92 1.96 1.76 6.77
C GLY A 92 2.13 2.57 5.51
N TRP A 93 1.11 3.34 5.15
CA TRP A 93 1.17 4.23 4.00
C TRP A 93 0.27 5.45 4.17
N LYS A 94 0.51 6.47 3.36
CA LYS A 94 -0.35 7.65 3.23
C LYS A 94 -0.67 7.88 1.75
N HIS A 95 -1.95 8.07 1.45
CA HIS A 95 -2.47 8.44 0.14
C HIS A 95 -3.12 9.81 0.22
N TRP A 96 -2.87 10.64 -0.79
CA TRP A 96 -3.61 11.88 -0.96
C TRP A 96 -3.67 12.25 -2.44
N ILE A 97 -4.63 13.10 -2.80
CA ILE A 97 -4.82 13.58 -4.16
C ILE A 97 -4.51 15.07 -4.15
N GLU A 98 -3.72 15.51 -5.12
CA GLU A 98 -3.44 16.93 -5.33
C GLU A 98 -3.58 17.22 -6.82
N GLY A 99 -4.63 17.96 -7.18
CA GLY A 99 -5.01 18.19 -8.57
C GLY A 99 -5.39 16.90 -9.30
N ASP A 100 -4.67 16.60 -10.37
CA ASP A 100 -4.82 15.38 -11.19
C ASP A 100 -3.90 14.24 -10.76
N LYS A 101 -3.15 14.40 -9.66
CA LYS A 101 -2.12 13.45 -9.21
C LYS A 101 -2.52 12.73 -7.93
N LEU A 102 -2.36 11.41 -7.94
CA LEU A 102 -2.45 10.56 -6.75
C LEU A 102 -1.06 10.32 -6.18
N TYR A 103 -0.85 10.76 -4.94
CA TYR A 103 0.38 10.53 -4.21
C TYR A 103 0.24 9.30 -3.32
N LEU A 104 1.31 8.52 -3.23
CA LEU A 104 1.45 7.40 -2.30
C LEU A 104 2.81 7.49 -1.63
N VAL A 105 2.83 7.51 -0.31
CA VAL A 105 4.05 7.33 0.49
C VAL A 105 3.90 6.08 1.34
N ARG A 106 4.78 5.11 1.14
CA ARG A 106 4.87 3.91 1.97
C ARG A 106 5.92 4.14 3.05
N ARG A 107 5.64 3.74 4.28
CA ARG A 107 6.55 3.78 5.43
C ARG A 107 6.75 2.36 5.94
N CYS A 108 8.00 2.04 6.23
CA CYS A 108 8.38 0.84 6.95
C CYS A 108 9.56 1.24 7.83
N GLY A 109 9.40 1.15 9.15
CA GLY A 109 10.49 1.43 10.08
C GLY A 109 11.52 0.31 10.01
N LEU A 110 12.79 0.68 10.16
CA LEU A 110 13.85 -0.28 10.50
C LEU A 110 13.55 -0.82 11.90
N CYS A 111 13.45 -2.15 12.01
CA CYS A 111 13.82 -2.85 13.22
C CYS A 111 15.33 -3.10 13.16
#